data_AF-A0A842TM83-F1
#
_entry.id   AF-A0A842TM83-F1
#
_cell.length_a   1.000
_cell.length_b   1.000
_cell.length_c   1.000
_cell.angle_alpha   90.00
_cell.angle_beta   90.00
_cell.angle_gamma   90.00
#
_symmetry.space_group_name_H-M   'P 1'
#
loop_
_entity.id
_entity.type
_entity.pdbx_description
1 polymer ?
#
loop_
_entity_poly.entity_id
_entity_poly.type
_entity_poly.pdbx_seq_one_letter_code
_entity_poly.pdbx_strand_id
1 'polypeptide(L)'
;MANIKVEKLAEPYIEDVEIEMVERKGAGHPDSMCDNAAETLSRKLSNWYLEKYGTVLHHNVDKAALVGGRSKPKFGGGIVTEPIYFALIGRAVCDIMRNGKLEKVPIQRLAREAITESLEETFRYMNLKTDIIIDSKIKSGSTDLVGLFDSKRKVPLANDTSFGVSHAPFSYTEKLVWEIEQFLQKEAIRRIPAIGEDIKVMGFRQNKNIKLTIATAMIDQLIDDMDSYVSIKNDITEAVLNQVPKIIDSSYNVEIDINQADIIEKNIAYITVTGTSAESGDDGQVGRGNRTNGLITPNRPMSLEAAAGKNPISHVGKIYNVLAGICANEIADNVDGAKDVEVRILSQIGKPISEPLIASVKVMPDKESAWNTIEYECQEIMKNKLENVTQMTNLFLHRKVSVW
;
A
#
# COMPACT_ATOMS: atom_id res chain seq x y z
N MET A 1 20.57 14.53 -18.87
CA MET A 1 20.15 15.37 -17.72
C MET A 1 18.65 15.23 -17.57
N ALA A 2 18.15 15.04 -16.36
CA ALA A 2 16.72 14.88 -16.11
C ALA A 2 15.96 16.18 -16.43
N ASN A 3 14.79 16.05 -17.04
CA ASN A 3 13.89 17.17 -17.28
C ASN A 3 13.09 17.45 -15.99
N ILE A 4 13.54 18.41 -15.19
CA ILE A 4 12.91 18.77 -13.91
C ILE A 4 12.23 20.12 -14.07
N LYS A 5 10.98 20.22 -13.62
CA LYS A 5 10.22 21.47 -13.63
C LYS A 5 9.57 21.69 -12.26
N VAL A 6 9.80 22.86 -11.69
CA VAL A 6 9.18 23.26 -10.43
C VAL A 6 8.22 24.41 -10.69
N GLU A 7 7.00 24.31 -10.18
CA GLU A 7 5.94 25.28 -10.41
C GLU A 7 5.18 25.58 -9.12
N LYS A 8 4.56 26.76 -9.03
CA LYS A 8 3.67 27.06 -7.91
C LYS A 8 2.39 26.22 -8.05
N LEU A 9 1.94 25.63 -6.94
CA LEU A 9 0.65 24.98 -6.87
C LEU A 9 -0.44 26.05 -6.98
N ALA A 10 -1.31 25.93 -7.99
CA ALA A 10 -2.40 26.87 -8.24
C ALA A 10 -3.71 26.47 -7.53
N GLU A 11 -3.77 25.23 -7.04
CA GLU A 11 -4.92 24.68 -6.32
C GLU A 11 -4.98 25.26 -4.90
N PRO A 12 -6.19 25.35 -4.29
CA PRO A 12 -6.31 25.73 -2.90
C PRO A 12 -5.55 24.75 -2.00
N TYR A 13 -5.11 25.21 -0.84
CA TYR A 13 -4.49 24.35 0.14
C TYR A 13 -5.48 23.27 0.58
N ILE A 14 -5.03 22.03 0.75
CA ILE A 14 -5.93 20.91 1.07
C ILE A 14 -6.76 21.17 2.35
N GLU A 15 -6.21 21.88 3.34
CA GLU A 15 -6.97 22.20 4.57
C GLU A 15 -8.03 23.27 4.37
N ASP A 16 -7.91 24.07 3.31
CA ASP A 16 -8.83 25.16 2.98
C ASP A 16 -9.96 24.67 2.06
N VAL A 17 -9.91 23.43 1.56
CA VAL A 17 -11.04 22.86 0.79
C VAL A 17 -12.19 22.48 1.72
N GLU A 18 -13.42 22.71 1.24
CA GLU A 18 -14.63 22.41 2.01
C GLU A 18 -14.81 20.92 2.25
N ILE A 19 -14.55 20.08 1.23
CA ILE A 19 -14.80 18.63 1.29
C ILE A 19 -13.51 17.88 1.02
N GLU A 20 -13.17 16.95 1.91
CA GLU A 20 -12.07 16.01 1.74
C GLU A 20 -12.49 14.59 2.10
N MET A 21 -12.09 13.63 1.28
CA MET A 21 -12.30 12.20 1.51
C MET A 21 -10.96 11.49 1.50
N VAL A 22 -10.75 10.61 2.47
CA VAL A 22 -9.56 9.78 2.58
C VAL A 22 -9.96 8.38 3.03
N GLU A 23 -9.43 7.36 2.39
CA GLU A 23 -9.64 5.97 2.79
C GLU A 23 -8.30 5.26 3.00
N ARG A 24 -8.28 4.33 3.95
CA ARG A 24 -7.21 3.35 4.11
C ARG A 24 -7.78 1.97 4.35
N LYS A 25 -7.27 1.01 3.59
CA LYS A 25 -7.52 -0.43 3.77
C LYS A 25 -6.34 -1.04 4.51
N GLY A 26 -6.60 -1.59 5.69
CA GLY A 26 -5.62 -2.18 6.58
C GLY A 26 -5.12 -3.54 6.12
N ALA A 27 -4.22 -4.14 6.90
CA ALA A 27 -3.45 -5.31 6.48
C ALA A 27 -4.29 -6.56 6.19
N GLY A 28 -5.38 -6.78 6.92
CA GLY A 28 -6.28 -7.92 6.73
C GLY A 28 -7.38 -7.71 5.68
N HIS A 29 -7.47 -6.52 5.08
CA HIS A 29 -8.42 -6.27 4.00
C HIS A 29 -8.03 -7.09 2.75
N PRO A 30 -8.97 -7.72 2.02
CA PRO A 30 -8.67 -8.60 0.88
C PRO A 30 -7.73 -8.00 -0.19
N ASP A 31 -7.94 -6.74 -0.57
CA ASP A 31 -7.03 -6.03 -1.50
C ASP A 31 -5.61 -5.88 -0.94
N SER A 32 -5.47 -5.52 0.34
CA SER A 32 -4.17 -5.35 1.00
C SER A 32 -3.43 -6.67 1.18
N MET A 33 -4.16 -7.78 1.41
CA MET A 33 -3.61 -9.13 1.40
C MET A 33 -2.96 -9.44 0.04
N CYS A 34 -3.63 -9.07 -1.06
CA CYS A 34 -3.11 -9.23 -2.41
C CYS A 34 -1.84 -8.41 -2.64
N ASP A 35 -1.85 -7.12 -2.26
CA ASP A 35 -0.68 -6.24 -2.40
C ASP A 35 0.51 -6.73 -1.57
N ASN A 36 0.29 -7.17 -0.32
CA ASN A 36 1.35 -7.67 0.56
C ASN A 36 1.99 -8.97 0.01
N ALA A 37 1.17 -9.94 -0.41
CA ALA A 37 1.67 -11.21 -0.94
C ALA A 37 2.42 -11.02 -2.28
N ALA A 38 1.89 -10.16 -3.17
CA ALA A 38 2.52 -9.83 -4.44
C ALA A 38 3.90 -9.17 -4.23
N GLU A 39 3.98 -8.18 -3.34
CA GLU A 39 5.25 -7.53 -3.01
C GLU A 39 6.24 -8.49 -2.34
N THR A 40 5.76 -9.34 -1.43
CA THR A 40 6.58 -10.37 -0.78
C THR A 40 7.17 -11.34 -1.81
N LEU A 41 6.38 -11.75 -2.81
CA LEU A 41 6.87 -12.60 -3.89
C LEU A 41 7.89 -11.89 -4.78
N SER A 42 7.65 -10.63 -5.17
CA SER A 42 8.61 -9.83 -5.97
C SER A 42 9.97 -9.75 -5.28
N ARG A 43 9.99 -9.49 -3.97
CA ARG A 43 11.20 -9.48 -3.15
C ARG A 43 11.87 -10.85 -3.07
N LYS A 44 11.11 -11.93 -2.83
CA LYS A 44 11.63 -13.30 -2.80
C LYS A 44 12.28 -13.70 -4.12
N LEU A 45 11.60 -13.46 -5.25
CA LEU A 45 12.14 -13.70 -6.59
C LEU A 45 13.42 -12.91 -6.81
N SER A 46 13.40 -11.62 -6.48
CA SER A 46 14.57 -10.74 -6.64
C SER A 46 15.77 -11.24 -5.84
N ASN A 47 15.59 -11.58 -4.57
CA ASN A 47 16.66 -12.10 -3.71
C ASN A 47 17.16 -13.47 -4.19
N TRP A 48 16.26 -14.35 -4.63
CA TRP A 48 16.64 -15.66 -5.17
C TRP A 48 17.48 -15.51 -6.45
N TYR A 49 17.09 -14.61 -7.36
CA TYR A 49 17.88 -14.32 -8.56
C TYR A 49 19.25 -13.72 -8.22
N LEU A 50 19.29 -12.76 -7.29
CA LEU A 50 20.55 -12.16 -6.83
C LEU A 50 21.49 -13.20 -6.23
N GLU A 51 20.99 -14.08 -5.36
CA GLU A 51 21.80 -15.12 -4.72
C GLU A 51 22.37 -16.12 -5.74
N LYS A 52 21.56 -16.55 -6.73
CA LYS A 52 21.97 -17.59 -7.69
C LYS A 52 22.74 -17.07 -8.92
N TYR A 53 22.43 -15.86 -9.36
CA TYR A 53 22.90 -15.30 -10.64
C TYR A 53 23.59 -13.94 -10.51
N GLY A 54 23.63 -13.34 -9.32
CA GLY A 54 24.28 -12.04 -9.08
C GLY A 54 23.52 -10.84 -9.65
N THR A 55 22.31 -11.05 -10.16
CA THR A 55 21.42 -10.00 -10.67
C THR A 55 19.98 -10.40 -10.46
N VAL A 56 19.10 -9.42 -10.24
CA VAL A 56 17.65 -9.63 -10.35
C VAL A 56 17.33 -9.91 -11.82
N LEU A 57 16.44 -10.86 -12.10
CA LEU A 57 15.92 -11.14 -13.44
C LEU A 57 14.49 -10.59 -13.61
N HIS A 58 14.04 -10.47 -14.86
CA HIS A 58 12.73 -9.93 -15.18
C HIS A 58 11.60 -10.73 -14.51
N HIS A 59 10.71 -10.02 -13.82
CA HIS A 59 9.47 -10.56 -13.27
C HIS A 59 8.48 -9.42 -13.00
N ASN A 60 7.19 -9.67 -13.15
CA ASN A 60 6.10 -8.79 -12.72
C ASN A 60 4.97 -9.69 -12.20
N VAL A 61 4.80 -9.73 -10.88
CA VAL A 61 3.84 -10.57 -10.15
C VAL A 61 2.78 -9.72 -9.46
N ASP A 62 2.42 -8.62 -10.12
CA ASP A 62 1.50 -7.57 -9.69
C ASP A 62 0.03 -7.88 -10.02
N LYS A 63 -0.34 -9.16 -9.97
CA LYS A 63 -1.72 -9.63 -10.15
C LYS A 63 -2.02 -10.75 -9.16
N ALA A 64 -3.24 -10.77 -8.66
CA ALA A 64 -3.74 -11.84 -7.82
C ALA A 64 -5.17 -12.24 -8.22
N ALA A 65 -5.62 -13.36 -7.68
CA ALA A 65 -7.03 -13.67 -7.56
C ALA A 65 -7.24 -14.15 -6.13
N LEU A 66 -7.79 -13.28 -5.27
CA LEU A 66 -8.31 -13.66 -3.97
C LEU A 66 -9.82 -13.73 -4.12
N VAL A 67 -10.36 -14.94 -3.99
CA VAL A 67 -11.79 -15.23 -4.05
C VAL A 67 -12.26 -15.58 -2.66
N GLY A 68 -13.26 -14.86 -2.18
CA GLY A 68 -13.80 -15.01 -0.85
C GLY A 68 -14.37 -16.42 -0.61
N GLY A 69 -14.18 -16.92 0.61
CA GLY A 69 -14.74 -18.18 1.08
C GLY A 69 -16.17 -18.03 1.58
N ARG A 70 -16.59 -18.96 2.45
CA ARG A 70 -17.83 -18.86 3.23
C ARG A 70 -17.59 -19.31 4.64
N SER A 71 -18.04 -18.55 5.62
CA SER A 71 -18.00 -18.91 7.03
C SER A 71 -19.38 -18.87 7.68
N LYS A 72 -19.45 -19.41 8.89
CA LYS A 72 -20.59 -19.31 9.80
C LYS A 72 -20.08 -18.75 11.12
N PRO A 73 -19.76 -17.45 11.19
CA PRO A 73 -19.28 -16.84 12.42
C PRO A 73 -20.42 -16.82 13.44
N LYS A 74 -20.08 -17.04 14.70
CA LYS A 74 -21.02 -16.94 15.81
C LYS A 74 -20.26 -16.56 17.08
N PHE A 75 -20.96 -15.90 17.99
CA PHE A 75 -20.41 -15.65 19.32
C PHE A 75 -19.93 -16.97 19.98
N GLY A 76 -18.74 -16.93 20.56
CA GLY A 76 -18.04 -18.08 21.13
C GLY A 76 -17.33 -18.99 20.11
N GLY A 77 -17.33 -18.64 18.83
CA GLY A 77 -16.50 -19.26 17.80
C GLY A 77 -17.27 -20.01 16.72
N GLY A 78 -17.08 -19.61 15.47
CA GLY A 78 -17.67 -20.18 14.28
C GLY A 78 -16.76 -21.13 13.51
N ILE A 79 -17.05 -21.30 12.22
CA ILE A 79 -16.24 -22.15 11.33
C ILE A 79 -16.22 -21.59 9.91
N VAL A 80 -15.06 -21.68 9.25
CA VAL A 80 -14.93 -21.50 7.81
C VAL A 80 -15.45 -22.76 7.11
N THR A 81 -16.55 -22.62 6.36
CA THR A 81 -17.24 -23.72 5.67
C THR A 81 -16.74 -23.96 4.24
N GLU A 82 -16.23 -22.91 3.60
CA GLU A 82 -15.59 -22.95 2.30
C GLU A 82 -14.33 -22.07 2.37
N PRO A 83 -13.14 -22.62 2.08
CA PRO A 83 -11.90 -21.87 2.23
C PRO A 83 -11.80 -20.73 1.22
N ILE A 84 -11.11 -19.67 1.60
CA ILE A 84 -10.66 -18.61 0.69
C ILE A 84 -9.80 -19.25 -0.40
N TYR A 85 -9.91 -18.81 -1.65
CA TYR A 85 -8.96 -19.20 -2.70
C TYR A 85 -8.04 -18.02 -3.02
N PHE A 86 -6.73 -18.21 -2.90
CA PHE A 86 -5.75 -17.15 -3.14
C PHE A 86 -4.65 -17.61 -4.08
N ALA A 87 -4.61 -17.00 -5.28
CA ALA A 87 -3.59 -17.25 -6.28
C ALA A 87 -2.81 -16.00 -6.68
N LEU A 88 -1.48 -16.08 -6.67
CA LEU A 88 -0.63 -15.06 -7.29
C LEU A 88 -0.44 -15.36 -8.79
N ILE A 89 -0.57 -14.32 -9.62
CA ILE A 89 -0.55 -14.40 -11.08
C ILE A 89 0.50 -13.43 -11.61
N GLY A 90 1.22 -13.82 -12.65
CA GLY A 90 2.18 -12.90 -13.24
C GLY A 90 3.19 -13.52 -14.18
N ARG A 91 4.29 -12.80 -14.36
CA ARG A 91 5.40 -13.16 -15.23
C ARG A 91 6.69 -13.25 -14.45
N ALA A 92 7.52 -14.25 -14.72
CA ALA A 92 8.86 -14.37 -14.15
C ALA A 92 9.72 -15.22 -15.08
N VAL A 93 11.05 -15.06 -15.04
CA VAL A 93 11.97 -15.99 -15.70
C VAL A 93 11.88 -17.35 -15.00
N CYS A 94 11.30 -18.36 -15.65
CA CYS A 94 11.10 -19.69 -15.05
C CYS A 94 12.25 -20.67 -15.34
N ASP A 95 12.94 -20.49 -16.47
CA ASP A 95 13.96 -21.40 -16.96
C ASP A 95 15.18 -20.59 -17.41
N ILE A 96 16.38 -21.04 -17.04
CA ILE A 96 17.64 -20.33 -17.31
C ILE A 96 18.64 -21.33 -17.90
N MET A 97 19.26 -20.98 -19.02
CA MET A 97 20.33 -21.77 -19.60
C MET A 97 21.68 -21.30 -19.05
N ARG A 98 22.38 -22.15 -18.31
CA ARG A 98 23.69 -21.85 -17.73
C ARG A 98 24.65 -23.00 -17.98
N ASN A 99 25.81 -22.72 -18.58
CA ASN A 99 26.83 -23.73 -18.90
C ASN A 99 26.25 -24.94 -19.69
N GLY A 100 25.31 -24.69 -20.60
CA GLY A 100 24.62 -25.74 -21.38
C GLY A 100 23.61 -26.58 -20.60
N LYS A 101 23.29 -26.22 -19.35
CA LYS A 101 22.27 -26.88 -18.52
C LYS A 101 21.07 -25.96 -18.32
N LEU A 102 19.88 -26.56 -18.43
CA LEU A 102 18.62 -25.91 -18.08
C LEU A 102 18.43 -25.96 -16.57
N GLU A 103 18.46 -24.81 -15.93
CA GLU A 103 18.11 -24.63 -14.52
C GLU A 103 16.67 -24.11 -14.40
N LYS A 104 15.88 -24.75 -13.53
CA LYS A 104 14.50 -24.35 -13.27
C LYS A 104 14.42 -23.52 -11.99
N VAL A 105 13.74 -22.38 -12.09
CA VAL A 105 13.44 -21.52 -10.96
C VAL A 105 12.25 -22.12 -10.20
N PRO A 106 12.31 -22.27 -8.86
CA PRO A 106 11.24 -22.90 -8.07
C PRO A 106 10.07 -21.94 -7.83
N ILE A 107 9.47 -21.40 -8.90
CA ILE A 107 8.46 -20.34 -8.87
C ILE A 107 7.26 -20.69 -7.98
N GLN A 108 6.70 -21.88 -8.14
CA GLN A 108 5.51 -22.30 -7.38
C GLN A 108 5.81 -22.41 -5.88
N ARG A 109 7.02 -22.85 -5.53
CA ARG A 109 7.46 -22.89 -4.13
C ARG A 109 7.59 -21.47 -3.57
N LEU A 110 8.28 -20.58 -4.28
CA LEU A 110 8.47 -19.19 -3.84
C LEU A 110 7.14 -18.43 -3.70
N ALA A 111 6.19 -18.67 -4.61
CA ALA A 111 4.85 -18.07 -4.54
C ALA A 111 4.05 -18.56 -3.33
N ARG A 112 4.09 -19.88 -3.04
CA ARG A 112 3.45 -20.43 -1.83
C ARG A 112 4.08 -19.88 -0.56
N GLU A 113 5.41 -19.89 -0.47
CA GLU A 113 6.14 -19.30 0.65
C GLU A 113 5.80 -17.82 0.83
N ALA A 114 5.67 -17.04 -0.26
CA ALA A 114 5.31 -15.63 -0.20
C ALA A 114 3.92 -15.40 0.41
N ILE A 115 2.92 -16.14 -0.07
CA ILE A 115 1.55 -16.04 0.42
C ILE A 115 1.50 -16.49 1.89
N THR A 116 2.06 -17.66 2.21
CA THR A 116 2.09 -18.19 3.57
C THR A 116 2.74 -17.21 4.54
N GLU A 117 3.96 -16.74 4.27
CA GLU A 117 4.65 -15.78 5.14
C GLU A 117 3.86 -14.47 5.30
N SER A 118 3.28 -13.95 4.22
CA SER A 118 2.48 -12.71 4.30
C SER A 118 1.24 -12.86 5.17
N LEU A 119 0.60 -14.04 5.15
CA LEU A 119 -0.58 -14.32 5.98
C LEU A 119 -0.21 -14.64 7.42
N GLU A 120 0.88 -15.37 7.68
CA GLU A 120 1.40 -15.64 9.03
C GLU A 120 1.89 -14.36 9.73
N GLU A 121 2.49 -13.42 8.98
CA GLU A 121 2.86 -12.10 9.49
C GLU A 121 1.63 -11.22 9.80
N THR A 122 0.47 -11.50 9.17
CA THR A 122 -0.74 -10.67 9.27
C THR A 122 -1.73 -11.21 10.30
N PHE A 123 -2.15 -12.47 10.20
CA PHE A 123 -3.32 -13.00 10.90
C PHE A 123 -2.98 -13.81 12.14
N ARG A 124 -3.70 -13.54 13.24
CA ARG A 124 -3.62 -14.35 14.47
C ARG A 124 -4.51 -15.61 14.45
N TYR A 125 -5.62 -15.57 13.72
CA TYR A 125 -6.69 -16.56 13.82
C TYR A 125 -7.00 -17.33 12.53
N MET A 126 -6.36 -17.00 11.41
CA MET A 126 -6.52 -17.76 10.16
C MET A 126 -5.70 -19.05 10.19
N ASN A 127 -6.34 -20.19 10.00
CA ASN A 127 -5.66 -21.47 9.85
C ASN A 127 -5.34 -21.75 8.38
N LEU A 128 -4.08 -21.58 8.00
CA LEU A 128 -3.63 -21.73 6.61
C LEU A 128 -3.75 -23.15 6.03
N LYS A 129 -4.05 -24.16 6.86
CA LYS A 129 -4.27 -25.54 6.40
C LYS A 129 -5.71 -25.80 5.99
N THR A 130 -6.66 -25.08 6.55
CA THR A 130 -8.10 -25.35 6.42
C THR A 130 -8.88 -24.21 5.81
N ASP A 131 -8.47 -22.97 6.08
CA ASP A 131 -9.29 -21.79 5.80
C ASP A 131 -8.96 -21.14 4.47
N ILE A 132 -7.88 -21.59 3.81
CA ILE A 132 -7.41 -21.03 2.55
C ILE A 132 -6.74 -22.08 1.65
N ILE A 133 -6.96 -21.94 0.35
CA ILE A 133 -6.27 -22.68 -0.73
C ILE A 133 -5.29 -21.73 -1.40
N ILE A 134 -4.00 -22.07 -1.35
CA ILE A 134 -2.91 -21.27 -1.92
C ILE A 134 -2.47 -21.85 -3.27
N ASP A 135 -2.55 -21.04 -4.33
CA ASP A 135 -2.12 -21.41 -5.69
C ASP A 135 -1.24 -20.31 -6.34
N SER A 136 -0.69 -20.60 -7.52
CA SER A 136 -0.04 -19.60 -8.36
C SER A 136 -0.13 -19.95 -9.85
N LYS A 137 -0.25 -18.91 -10.69
CA LYS A 137 -0.25 -19.01 -12.16
C LYS A 137 0.78 -18.05 -12.77
N ILE A 138 2.04 -18.25 -12.41
CA ILE A 138 3.17 -17.46 -12.92
C ILE A 138 3.81 -18.18 -14.10
N LYS A 139 4.06 -17.45 -15.19
CA LYS A 139 4.62 -17.99 -16.44
C LYS A 139 5.76 -17.12 -16.96
N SER A 140 6.53 -17.60 -17.93
CA SER A 140 7.53 -16.77 -18.61
C SER A 140 6.92 -15.51 -19.24
N GLY A 141 7.70 -14.42 -19.22
CA GLY A 141 7.38 -13.17 -19.93
C GLY A 141 7.61 -13.30 -21.44
N SER A 142 7.16 -12.30 -22.21
CA SER A 142 7.46 -12.23 -23.65
C SER A 142 8.94 -11.98 -23.89
N THR A 143 9.49 -12.53 -24.98
CA THR A 143 10.90 -12.41 -25.36
C THR A 143 11.37 -10.96 -25.48
N ASP A 144 10.51 -10.08 -26.00
CA ASP A 144 10.85 -8.68 -26.28
C ASP A 144 11.07 -7.86 -24.99
N LEU A 145 10.23 -8.07 -23.97
CA LEU A 145 10.34 -7.42 -22.66
C LEU A 145 11.52 -7.98 -21.84
N VAL A 146 11.85 -9.26 -22.02
CA VAL A 146 13.04 -9.87 -21.42
C VAL A 146 14.32 -9.26 -22.02
N GLY A 147 14.35 -9.01 -23.35
CA GLY A 147 15.49 -8.39 -24.02
C GLY A 147 15.81 -6.96 -23.58
N LEU A 148 14.78 -6.15 -23.24
CA LEU A 148 14.97 -4.83 -22.62
C LEU A 148 15.64 -4.91 -21.25
N PHE A 149 15.31 -5.95 -20.49
CA PHE A 149 15.82 -6.18 -19.14
C PHE A 149 17.27 -6.72 -19.14
N ASP A 150 17.67 -7.47 -20.17
CA ASP A 150 18.97 -8.17 -20.24
C ASP A 150 20.17 -7.26 -20.59
N SER A 151 20.00 -5.94 -20.52
CA SER A 151 21.10 -5.00 -20.74
C SER A 151 21.83 -4.74 -19.42
N LYS A 152 23.10 -5.14 -19.32
CA LYS A 152 24.05 -4.87 -18.19
C LYS A 152 24.39 -3.38 -18.03
N ARG A 153 23.40 -2.50 -18.11
CA ARG A 153 23.57 -1.05 -18.00
C ARG A 153 23.70 -0.67 -16.53
N LYS A 154 24.49 0.37 -16.27
CA LYS A 154 24.61 0.98 -14.93
C LYS A 154 23.28 1.56 -14.44
N VAL A 155 22.48 2.11 -15.36
CA VAL A 155 21.11 2.57 -15.11
C VAL A 155 20.14 1.76 -15.99
N PRO A 156 19.15 1.08 -15.40
CA PRO A 156 18.13 0.34 -16.13
C PRO A 156 17.32 1.23 -17.07
N LEU A 157 16.79 0.65 -18.13
CA LEU A 157 15.78 1.30 -18.96
C LEU A 157 14.40 1.11 -18.33
N ALA A 158 13.54 2.12 -18.47
CA ALA A 158 12.14 2.05 -18.11
C ALA A 158 11.45 0.95 -18.93
N ASN A 159 10.76 0.06 -18.22
CA ASN A 159 10.03 -1.05 -18.82
C ASN A 159 8.73 -0.62 -19.52
N ASP A 160 8.22 0.56 -19.18
CA ASP A 160 6.91 1.07 -19.61
C ASP A 160 6.91 2.61 -19.66
N THR A 161 5.88 3.17 -20.29
CA THR A 161 5.53 4.59 -20.25
C THR A 161 4.42 4.77 -19.21
N SER A 162 4.84 4.99 -17.96
CA SER A 162 3.97 5.12 -16.79
C SER A 162 4.37 6.34 -15.98
N PHE A 163 3.57 6.67 -14.96
CA PHE A 163 3.84 7.79 -14.09
C PHE A 163 3.68 7.44 -12.60
N GLY A 164 4.53 8.05 -11.78
CA GLY A 164 4.41 8.04 -10.33
C GLY A 164 3.92 9.38 -9.81
N VAL A 165 3.07 9.34 -8.78
CA VAL A 165 2.53 10.54 -8.13
C VAL A 165 2.53 10.34 -6.62
N SER A 166 2.96 11.36 -5.89
CA SER A 166 2.76 11.43 -4.45
C SER A 166 2.76 12.89 -4.00
N HIS A 167 2.36 13.11 -2.76
CA HIS A 167 2.36 14.40 -2.11
C HIS A 167 2.86 14.31 -0.67
N ALA A 168 3.19 15.47 -0.10
CA ALA A 168 3.51 15.67 1.31
C ALA A 168 3.38 17.17 1.67
N PRO A 169 3.16 17.51 2.95
CA PRO A 169 2.80 16.60 4.02
C PRO A 169 1.37 16.06 3.83
N PHE A 170 1.00 15.08 4.65
CA PHE A 170 -0.40 14.70 4.77
C PHE A 170 -1.22 15.85 5.36
N SER A 171 -2.45 16.00 4.87
CA SER A 171 -3.49 16.78 5.54
C SER A 171 -3.80 16.18 6.91
N TYR A 172 -4.51 16.92 7.77
CA TYR A 172 -4.99 16.42 9.04
C TYR A 172 -5.93 15.22 8.85
N THR A 173 -6.80 15.20 7.84
CA THR A 173 -7.66 14.04 7.55
C THR A 173 -6.84 12.85 7.09
N GLU A 174 -5.85 13.06 6.20
CA GLU A 174 -4.94 12.03 5.71
C GLU A 174 -4.14 11.40 6.85
N LYS A 175 -3.56 12.25 7.69
CA LYS A 175 -2.81 11.83 8.88
C LYS A 175 -3.69 11.09 9.87
N LEU A 176 -4.90 11.58 10.16
CA LEU A 176 -5.84 10.92 11.05
C LEU A 176 -6.21 9.52 10.56
N VAL A 177 -6.61 9.37 9.28
CA VAL A 177 -6.97 8.08 8.71
C VAL A 177 -5.80 7.10 8.76
N TRP A 178 -4.59 7.56 8.40
CA TRP A 178 -3.39 6.72 8.43
C TRP A 178 -3.04 6.28 9.85
N GLU A 179 -2.94 7.21 10.80
CA GLU A 179 -2.49 6.93 12.16
C GLU A 179 -3.52 6.10 12.95
N ILE A 180 -4.82 6.30 12.73
CA ILE A 180 -5.85 5.49 13.40
C ILE A 180 -5.82 4.03 12.94
N GLU A 181 -5.70 3.75 11.63
CA GLU A 181 -5.57 2.36 11.16
C GLU A 181 -4.33 1.70 11.77
N GLN A 182 -3.20 2.42 11.77
CA GLN A 182 -1.94 1.90 12.32
C GLN A 182 -2.00 1.68 13.83
N PHE A 183 -2.64 2.59 14.56
CA PHE A 183 -2.89 2.44 15.99
C PHE A 183 -3.73 1.20 16.28
N LEU A 184 -4.84 1.02 15.55
CA LEU A 184 -5.70 -0.14 15.73
C LEU A 184 -4.94 -1.45 15.47
N GLN A 185 -4.23 -1.51 14.33
CA GLN A 185 -3.51 -2.70 13.87
C GLN A 185 -2.28 -3.07 14.72
N LYS A 186 -1.62 -2.10 15.38
CA LYS A 186 -0.34 -2.35 16.08
C LYS A 186 -0.44 -2.27 17.59
N GLU A 187 -1.31 -1.41 18.11
CA GLU A 187 -1.41 -1.13 19.54
C GLU A 187 -2.74 -1.59 20.12
N ALA A 188 -3.87 -1.13 19.56
CA ALA A 188 -5.19 -1.42 20.12
C ALA A 188 -5.49 -2.93 20.07
N ILE A 189 -5.13 -3.62 18.98
CA ILE A 189 -5.32 -5.07 18.82
C ILE A 189 -4.66 -5.91 19.92
N ARG A 190 -3.63 -5.39 20.60
CA ARG A 190 -2.97 -6.07 21.72
C ARG A 190 -3.73 -5.89 23.04
N ARG A 191 -4.46 -4.78 23.18
CA ARG A 191 -5.25 -4.43 24.37
C ARG A 191 -6.70 -4.90 24.25
N ILE A 192 -7.23 -4.92 23.02
CA ILE A 192 -8.56 -5.37 22.64
C ILE A 192 -8.37 -6.51 21.63
N PRO A 193 -8.09 -7.75 22.09
CA PRO A 193 -7.73 -8.86 21.20
C PRO A 193 -8.82 -9.26 20.21
N ALA A 194 -10.07 -8.87 20.48
CA ALA A 194 -11.22 -9.09 19.62
C ALA A 194 -11.17 -8.27 18.31
N ILE A 195 -10.38 -7.19 18.23
CA ILE A 195 -10.12 -6.52 16.94
C ILE A 195 -9.47 -7.53 15.99
N GLY A 196 -10.04 -7.73 14.81
CA GLY A 196 -9.46 -8.47 13.70
C GLY A 196 -8.60 -7.57 12.80
N GLU A 197 -7.80 -8.19 11.94
CA GLU A 197 -6.81 -7.50 11.13
C GLU A 197 -7.38 -6.81 9.87
N ASP A 198 -8.61 -7.15 9.48
CA ASP A 198 -9.35 -6.41 8.47
C ASP A 198 -10.00 -5.18 9.08
N ILE A 199 -9.32 -4.06 8.87
CA ILE A 199 -9.69 -2.73 9.32
C ILE A 199 -9.71 -1.83 8.11
N LYS A 200 -10.83 -1.15 7.87
CA LYS A 200 -10.96 -0.10 6.87
C LYS A 200 -11.36 1.19 7.55
N VAL A 201 -10.61 2.25 7.31
CA VAL A 201 -10.84 3.58 7.87
C VAL A 201 -11.19 4.54 6.74
N MET A 202 -12.34 5.18 6.83
CA MET A 202 -12.82 6.22 5.91
C MET A 202 -12.96 7.53 6.69
N GLY A 203 -12.20 8.54 6.30
CA GLY A 203 -12.34 9.91 6.78
C GLY A 203 -13.11 10.74 5.77
N PHE A 204 -14.21 11.34 6.19
CA PHE A 204 -14.93 12.37 5.44
C PHE A 204 -14.88 13.67 6.24
N ARG A 205 -14.23 14.68 5.68
CA ARG A 205 -14.18 16.02 6.26
C ARG A 205 -15.10 16.96 5.49
N GLN A 206 -15.94 17.69 6.22
CA GLN A 206 -16.62 18.87 5.75
C GLN A 206 -16.23 20.07 6.62
N ASN A 207 -15.51 21.02 6.04
CA ASN A 207 -14.87 22.14 6.73
C ASN A 207 -13.95 21.63 7.86
N LYS A 208 -14.36 21.83 9.11
CA LYS A 208 -13.63 21.39 10.32
C LYS A 208 -14.27 20.18 11.01
N ASN A 209 -15.35 19.63 10.48
CA ASN A 209 -15.99 18.44 11.01
C ASN A 209 -15.50 17.21 10.22
N ILE A 210 -14.91 16.25 10.91
CA ILE A 210 -14.45 14.97 10.34
C ILE A 210 -15.34 13.87 10.88
N LYS A 211 -15.92 13.09 9.98
CA LYS A 211 -16.58 11.84 10.30
C LYS A 211 -15.64 10.69 9.91
N LEU A 212 -15.23 9.91 10.91
CA LEU A 212 -14.34 8.77 10.76
C LEU A 212 -15.17 7.48 10.88
N THR A 213 -15.41 6.83 9.74
CA THR A 213 -16.09 5.53 9.70
C THR A 213 -15.05 4.42 9.70
N ILE A 214 -15.08 3.55 10.71
CA ILE A 214 -14.16 2.44 10.87
C ILE A 214 -14.97 1.14 10.75
N ALA A 215 -14.67 0.36 9.72
CA ALA A 215 -15.13 -1.02 9.61
C ALA A 215 -14.01 -1.91 10.13
N THR A 216 -14.24 -2.65 11.18
CA THR A 216 -13.27 -3.57 11.79
C THR A 216 -13.93 -4.91 12.02
N ALA A 217 -13.39 -5.94 11.37
CA ALA A 217 -13.80 -7.32 11.65
C ALA A 217 -13.50 -7.64 13.12
N MET A 218 -14.40 -8.33 13.82
CA MET A 218 -14.13 -8.79 15.17
C MET A 218 -14.06 -10.31 15.28
N ILE A 219 -13.13 -10.82 16.10
CA ILE A 219 -12.85 -12.25 16.26
C ILE A 219 -13.95 -12.91 17.10
N ASP A 220 -14.72 -13.78 16.46
CA ASP A 220 -15.97 -14.32 17.01
C ASP A 220 -15.78 -15.21 18.25
N GLN A 221 -14.70 -15.97 18.31
CA GLN A 221 -14.33 -16.82 19.46
C GLN A 221 -13.92 -16.03 20.70
N LEU A 222 -13.72 -14.71 20.58
CA LEU A 222 -13.40 -13.82 21.69
C LEU A 222 -14.60 -13.00 22.17
N ILE A 223 -15.80 -13.27 21.64
CA ILE A 223 -17.01 -12.50 21.92
C ILE A 223 -18.09 -13.48 22.36
N ASP A 224 -18.61 -13.31 23.57
CA ASP A 224 -19.58 -14.24 24.17
C ASP A 224 -21.00 -14.03 23.66
N ASP A 225 -21.40 -12.77 23.43
CA ASP A 225 -22.73 -12.37 22.99
C ASP A 225 -22.76 -10.95 22.37
N MET A 226 -23.95 -10.49 21.99
CA MET A 226 -24.16 -9.18 21.39
C MET A 226 -23.83 -8.02 22.35
N ASP A 227 -24.12 -8.17 23.64
CA ASP A 227 -23.82 -7.13 24.63
C ASP A 227 -22.30 -6.96 24.76
N SER A 228 -21.56 -8.06 24.77
CA SER A 228 -20.09 -8.06 24.75
C SER A 228 -19.54 -7.41 23.48
N TYR A 229 -20.12 -7.71 22.31
CA TYR A 229 -19.76 -7.07 21.04
C TYR A 229 -19.94 -5.55 21.08
N VAL A 230 -21.09 -5.08 21.59
CA VAL A 230 -21.37 -3.64 21.72
C VAL A 230 -20.41 -2.98 22.72
N SER A 231 -20.08 -3.65 23.83
CA SER A 231 -19.07 -3.16 24.78
C SER A 231 -17.71 -2.99 24.10
N ILE A 232 -17.25 -3.98 23.33
CA ILE A 232 -15.98 -3.92 22.60
C ILE A 232 -15.98 -2.79 21.57
N LYS A 233 -17.10 -2.56 20.87
CA LYS A 233 -17.25 -1.41 19.97
C LYS A 233 -17.06 -0.08 20.70
N ASN A 234 -17.59 0.05 21.91
CA ASN A 234 -17.43 1.25 22.73
C ASN A 234 -15.97 1.41 23.19
N ASP A 235 -15.31 0.33 23.62
CA ASP A 235 -13.89 0.35 23.99
C ASP A 235 -13.00 0.81 22.81
N ILE A 236 -13.29 0.33 21.59
CA ILE A 236 -12.60 0.78 20.37
C ILE A 236 -12.85 2.26 20.12
N THR A 237 -14.08 2.71 20.26
CA THR A 237 -14.47 4.11 20.05
C THR A 237 -13.73 5.03 21.01
N GLU A 238 -13.71 4.69 22.30
CA GLU A 238 -12.96 5.43 23.33
C GLU A 238 -11.46 5.41 23.05
N ALA A 239 -10.90 4.26 22.66
CA ALA A 239 -9.49 4.14 22.32
C ALA A 239 -9.10 5.05 21.15
N VAL A 240 -9.94 5.13 20.10
CA VAL A 240 -9.72 6.00 18.93
C VAL A 240 -9.89 7.47 19.31
N LEU A 241 -10.94 7.84 20.05
CA LEU A 241 -11.16 9.21 20.54
C LEU A 241 -9.96 9.72 21.35
N ASN A 242 -9.34 8.86 22.16
CA ASN A 242 -8.15 9.19 22.93
C ASN A 242 -6.88 9.39 22.08
N GLN A 243 -6.87 8.97 20.81
CA GLN A 243 -5.77 9.24 19.89
C GLN A 243 -5.95 10.54 19.10
N VAL A 244 -7.19 10.91 18.73
CA VAL A 244 -7.49 12.12 17.94
C VAL A 244 -6.68 13.36 18.36
N PRO A 245 -6.68 13.80 19.64
CA PRO A 245 -5.99 15.03 20.04
C PRO A 245 -4.45 14.94 19.99
N LYS A 246 -3.87 13.74 19.79
CA LYS A 246 -2.43 13.55 19.60
C LYS A 246 -2.02 13.67 18.14
N ILE A 247 -2.97 13.52 17.22
CA ILE A 247 -2.73 13.41 15.79
C ILE A 247 -2.97 14.74 15.09
N ILE A 248 -4.10 15.39 15.42
CA ILE A 248 -4.60 16.59 14.75
C ILE A 248 -4.91 17.72 15.76
N ASP A 249 -5.00 18.94 15.25
CA ASP A 249 -5.31 20.14 16.03
C ASP A 249 -6.75 20.14 16.58
N SER A 250 -6.95 20.81 17.72
CA SER A 250 -8.24 20.88 18.43
C SER A 250 -9.31 21.73 17.73
N SER A 251 -8.96 22.44 16.65
CA SER A 251 -9.93 23.14 15.81
C SER A 251 -10.81 22.22 14.95
N TYR A 252 -10.49 20.92 14.88
CA TYR A 252 -11.30 19.92 14.18
C TYR A 252 -12.21 19.17 15.16
N ASN A 253 -13.47 18.98 14.76
CA ASN A 253 -14.43 18.13 15.47
C ASN A 253 -14.44 16.76 14.83
N VAL A 254 -14.23 15.70 15.60
CA VAL A 254 -14.20 14.32 15.08
C VAL A 254 -15.34 13.50 15.65
N GLU A 255 -16.17 12.95 14.77
CA GLU A 255 -17.19 11.94 15.07
C GLU A 255 -16.69 10.57 14.58
N ILE A 256 -16.91 9.51 15.36
CA ILE A 256 -16.44 8.15 15.03
C ILE A 256 -17.63 7.21 14.96
N ASP A 257 -17.74 6.50 13.84
CA ASP A 257 -18.67 5.40 13.64
C ASP A 257 -17.88 4.10 13.54
N ILE A 258 -18.18 3.13 14.41
CA ILE A 258 -17.63 1.77 14.32
C ILE A 258 -18.71 0.84 13.76
N ASN A 259 -18.39 0.08 12.71
CA ASN A 259 -19.24 -0.97 12.13
C ASN A 259 -20.70 -0.51 11.92
N GLN A 260 -20.89 0.57 11.17
CA GLN A 260 -22.20 1.21 10.96
C GLN A 260 -23.23 0.32 10.24
N ALA A 261 -22.79 -0.78 9.62
CA ALA A 261 -23.65 -1.75 8.96
C ALA A 261 -24.35 -2.72 9.92
N ASP A 262 -24.00 -2.70 11.22
CA ASP A 262 -24.60 -3.56 12.23
C ASP A 262 -26.10 -3.26 12.39
N ILE A 263 -26.89 -4.32 12.64
CA ILE A 263 -28.31 -4.24 12.98
C ILE A 263 -28.51 -5.08 14.25
N ILE A 264 -28.30 -4.45 15.41
CA ILE A 264 -28.22 -5.10 16.73
C ILE A 264 -29.51 -5.86 17.03
N GLU A 265 -30.67 -5.27 16.77
CA GLU A 265 -31.98 -5.88 17.00
C GLU A 265 -32.26 -7.11 16.13
N LYS A 266 -31.47 -7.32 15.07
CA LYS A 266 -31.54 -8.51 14.21
C LYS A 266 -30.37 -9.48 14.42
N ASN A 267 -29.54 -9.25 15.43
CA ASN A 267 -28.29 -10.00 15.65
C ASN A 267 -27.35 -9.98 14.43
N ILE A 268 -27.31 -8.87 13.70
CA ILE A 268 -26.37 -8.66 12.59
C ILE A 268 -25.22 -7.80 13.11
N ALA A 269 -24.05 -8.41 13.22
CA ALA A 269 -22.81 -7.78 13.71
C ALA A 269 -21.64 -8.20 12.82
N TYR A 270 -20.64 -7.32 12.68
CA TYR A 270 -19.43 -7.62 11.92
C TYR A 270 -18.44 -8.48 12.72
N ILE A 271 -18.76 -9.76 12.87
CA ILE A 271 -17.92 -10.80 13.46
C ILE A 271 -17.38 -11.76 12.41
N THR A 272 -16.19 -12.30 12.64
CA THR A 272 -15.44 -13.17 11.73
C THR A 272 -14.69 -14.26 12.50
N VAL A 273 -14.46 -15.41 11.88
CA VAL A 273 -13.67 -16.51 12.44
C VAL A 273 -12.17 -16.20 12.37
N THR A 274 -11.70 -15.65 11.25
CA THR A 274 -10.28 -15.50 10.90
C THR A 274 -9.75 -14.09 11.04
N GLY A 275 -10.62 -13.09 11.22
CA GLY A 275 -10.24 -11.67 11.29
C GLY A 275 -10.23 -10.93 9.95
N THR A 276 -10.83 -11.49 8.89
CA THR A 276 -10.95 -10.84 7.56
C THR A 276 -12.29 -11.11 6.92
N SER A 277 -12.86 -10.14 6.19
CA SER A 277 -14.09 -10.36 5.43
C SER A 277 -13.93 -11.35 4.28
N ALA A 278 -12.69 -11.67 3.86
CA ALA A 278 -12.41 -12.67 2.84
C ALA A 278 -13.05 -14.03 3.16
N GLU A 279 -13.24 -14.36 4.44
CA GLU A 279 -13.89 -15.62 4.84
C GLU A 279 -15.39 -15.69 4.45
N SER A 280 -16.02 -14.56 4.14
CA SER A 280 -17.46 -14.39 3.95
C SER A 280 -17.83 -13.81 2.57
N GLY A 281 -16.97 -14.00 1.57
CA GLY A 281 -17.29 -13.72 0.17
C GLY A 281 -16.76 -12.40 -0.39
N ASP A 282 -15.97 -11.64 0.37
CA ASP A 282 -15.27 -10.48 -0.16
C ASP A 282 -14.02 -10.90 -0.94
N ASP A 283 -13.92 -10.44 -2.18
CA ASP A 283 -12.79 -10.70 -3.08
C ASP A 283 -11.71 -9.62 -2.95
N GLY A 284 -10.49 -9.94 -3.41
CA GLY A 284 -9.35 -9.02 -3.40
C GLY A 284 -8.53 -9.02 -4.68
N GLN A 285 -7.92 -7.88 -5.00
CA GLN A 285 -7.02 -7.73 -6.15
C GLN A 285 -5.85 -6.76 -5.88
N VAL A 286 -4.69 -7.06 -6.47
CA VAL A 286 -3.51 -6.18 -6.44
C VAL A 286 -3.83 -4.81 -7.04
N GLY A 287 -3.45 -3.75 -6.34
CA GLY A 287 -3.61 -2.37 -6.79
C GLY A 287 -5.02 -1.80 -6.65
N ARG A 288 -5.97 -2.53 -6.05
CA ARG A 288 -7.32 -2.05 -5.72
C ARG A 288 -7.43 -1.46 -4.32
N GLY A 289 -6.33 -1.50 -3.57
CA GLY A 289 -6.17 -0.85 -2.28
C GLY A 289 -5.49 0.51 -2.34
N ASN A 290 -4.71 0.79 -1.30
CA ASN A 290 -4.02 2.04 -1.05
C ASN A 290 -3.00 2.39 -2.15
N ARG A 291 -2.64 3.68 -2.26
CA ARG A 291 -1.49 4.13 -3.07
C ARG A 291 -0.19 3.94 -2.28
N THR A 292 0.96 4.21 -2.89
CA THR A 292 2.28 3.98 -2.27
C THR A 292 2.54 4.79 -1.00
N ASN A 293 1.75 5.84 -0.74
CA ASN A 293 1.78 6.60 0.52
C ASN A 293 0.92 5.95 1.62
N GLY A 294 0.16 4.89 1.32
CA GLY A 294 -0.69 4.20 2.28
C GLY A 294 -2.15 4.65 2.30
N LEU A 295 -2.57 5.55 1.41
CA LEU A 295 -3.92 6.12 1.41
C LEU A 295 -4.57 6.10 0.03
N ILE A 296 -5.89 6.26 0.01
CA ILE A 296 -6.70 6.58 -1.16
C ILE A 296 -7.26 7.99 -0.95
N THR A 297 -6.82 8.94 -1.76
CA THR A 297 -7.02 10.38 -1.55
C THR A 297 -7.62 11.02 -2.81
N PRO A 298 -8.93 10.88 -3.07
CA PRO A 298 -9.59 11.45 -4.25
C PRO A 298 -9.42 12.96 -4.41
N ASN A 299 -9.12 13.69 -3.33
CA ASN A 299 -8.82 15.13 -3.35
C ASN A 299 -7.37 15.45 -3.77
N ARG A 300 -6.53 14.44 -4.00
CA ARG A 300 -5.14 14.56 -4.45
C ARG A 300 -4.94 13.81 -5.76
N PRO A 301 -3.99 14.22 -6.61
CA PRO A 301 -3.62 13.42 -7.77
C PRO A 301 -3.06 12.05 -7.36
N MET A 302 -3.49 11.01 -8.07
CA MET A 302 -3.07 9.63 -7.80
C MET A 302 -2.60 8.94 -9.07
N SER A 303 -1.62 8.05 -8.92
CA SER A 303 -1.31 7.05 -9.95
C SER A 303 -2.16 5.80 -9.77
N LEU A 304 -2.73 5.31 -10.87
CA LEU A 304 -3.45 4.03 -10.91
C LEU A 304 -2.50 2.83 -11.03
N GLU A 305 -1.19 3.06 -11.15
CA GLU A 305 -0.20 2.00 -11.16
C GLU A 305 -0.22 1.24 -9.82
N ALA A 306 -0.45 -0.07 -9.88
CA ALA A 306 -0.23 -0.95 -8.74
C ALA A 306 1.28 -1.10 -8.49
N ALA A 307 1.83 -0.68 -7.35
CA ALA A 307 3.27 -0.79 -7.11
C ALA A 307 3.69 -2.19 -6.62
N ALA A 308 2.85 -2.84 -5.82
CA ALA A 308 3.09 -4.18 -5.29
C ALA A 308 3.33 -5.23 -6.40
N GLY A 309 4.34 -6.07 -6.20
CA GLY A 309 4.63 -7.21 -7.09
C GLY A 309 5.41 -6.85 -8.37
N LYS A 310 5.60 -5.56 -8.66
CA LYS A 310 6.41 -5.11 -9.80
C LYS A 310 7.91 -5.24 -9.52
N ASN A 311 8.67 -5.40 -10.59
CA ASN A 311 10.12 -5.51 -10.54
C ASN A 311 10.77 -4.25 -9.90
N PRO A 312 11.68 -4.39 -8.92
CA PRO A 312 12.30 -3.24 -8.26
C PRO A 312 13.43 -2.56 -9.07
N ILE A 313 13.85 -3.12 -10.21
CA ILE A 313 14.99 -2.63 -11.02
C ILE A 313 14.56 -1.61 -12.07
N SER A 314 13.54 -1.94 -12.85
CA SER A 314 13.18 -1.19 -14.07
C SER A 314 11.72 -0.73 -14.11
N HIS A 315 10.87 -1.21 -13.20
CA HIS A 315 9.45 -0.90 -13.27
C HIS A 315 9.14 0.49 -12.70
N VAL A 316 9.01 1.46 -13.60
CA VAL A 316 8.77 2.87 -13.23
C VAL A 316 7.45 3.09 -12.50
N GLY A 317 6.38 2.36 -12.84
CA GLY A 317 5.15 2.35 -12.04
C GLY A 317 5.33 2.05 -10.54
N LYS A 318 6.37 1.30 -10.14
CA LYS A 318 6.74 1.11 -8.73
C LYS A 318 7.76 2.14 -8.27
N ILE A 319 8.87 2.25 -9.01
CA ILE A 319 10.01 3.07 -8.63
C ILE A 319 9.60 4.54 -8.51
N TYR A 320 8.89 5.09 -9.50
CA TYR A 320 8.52 6.51 -9.52
C TYR A 320 7.43 6.86 -8.52
N ASN A 321 6.50 5.96 -8.20
CA ASN A 321 5.50 6.24 -7.16
C ASN A 321 6.16 6.37 -5.78
N VAL A 322 7.07 5.44 -5.44
CA VAL A 322 7.79 5.52 -4.17
C VAL A 322 8.82 6.64 -4.16
N LEU A 323 9.53 6.87 -5.27
CA LEU A 323 10.48 7.99 -5.40
C LEU A 323 9.76 9.34 -5.26
N ALA A 324 8.59 9.50 -5.89
CA ALA A 324 7.79 10.72 -5.74
C ALA A 324 7.41 10.96 -4.27
N GLY A 325 7.05 9.91 -3.52
CA GLY A 325 6.77 10.01 -2.09
C GLY A 325 7.99 10.42 -1.27
N ILE A 326 9.16 9.82 -1.53
CA ILE A 326 10.41 10.18 -0.87
C ILE A 326 10.76 11.65 -1.15
N CYS A 327 10.69 12.08 -2.41
CA CYS A 327 10.98 13.46 -2.79
C CYS A 327 9.98 14.44 -2.16
N ALA A 328 8.68 14.13 -2.18
CA ALA A 328 7.67 15.01 -1.61
C ALA A 328 7.91 15.23 -0.11
N ASN A 329 8.15 14.15 0.65
CA ASN A 329 8.45 14.24 2.08
C ASN A 329 9.75 15.00 2.33
N GLU A 330 10.82 14.71 1.59
CA GLU A 330 12.10 15.40 1.76
C GLU A 330 12.02 16.89 1.47
N ILE A 331 11.23 17.29 0.48
CA ILE A 331 10.96 18.71 0.19
C ILE A 331 10.14 19.32 1.32
N ALA A 332 9.04 18.69 1.73
CA ALA A 332 8.18 19.20 2.80
C ALA A 332 8.92 19.34 4.14
N ASP A 333 9.86 18.45 4.44
CA ASP A 333 10.61 18.43 5.70
C ASP A 333 11.82 19.37 5.71
N ASN A 334 12.43 19.67 4.55
CA ASN A 334 13.73 20.36 4.49
C ASN A 334 13.75 21.66 3.66
N VAL A 335 12.71 21.97 2.89
CA VAL A 335 12.63 23.21 2.11
C VAL A 335 11.76 24.21 2.86
N ASP A 336 12.40 25.23 3.44
CA ASP A 336 11.71 26.27 4.19
C ASP A 336 10.64 26.96 3.33
N GLY A 337 9.40 26.94 3.83
CA GLY A 337 8.24 27.52 3.16
C GLY A 337 7.52 26.64 2.14
N ALA A 338 7.92 25.38 1.95
CA ALA A 338 7.17 24.41 1.15
C ALA A 338 5.98 23.84 1.94
N LYS A 339 4.84 24.53 1.93
CA LYS A 339 3.65 24.17 2.74
C LYS A 339 2.91 22.93 2.24
N ASP A 340 2.88 22.73 0.92
CA ASP A 340 2.22 21.60 0.27
C ASP A 340 2.99 21.25 -1.00
N VAL A 341 3.33 19.98 -1.17
CA VAL A 341 4.23 19.50 -2.21
C VAL A 341 3.57 18.35 -2.94
N GLU A 342 3.58 18.43 -4.26
CA GLU A 342 3.09 17.37 -5.14
C GLU A 342 4.17 17.04 -6.17
N VAL A 343 4.53 15.76 -6.27
CA VAL A 343 5.58 15.28 -7.18
C VAL A 343 4.99 14.32 -8.19
N ARG A 344 5.22 14.58 -9.49
CA ARG A 344 4.84 13.71 -10.61
C ARG A 344 6.08 13.36 -11.42
N ILE A 345 6.29 12.08 -11.69
CA ILE A 345 7.42 11.61 -12.49
C ILE A 345 6.90 10.71 -13.62
N LEU A 346 7.10 11.12 -14.87
CA LEU A 346 6.62 10.41 -16.06
C LEU A 346 7.80 9.78 -16.81
N SER A 347 7.76 8.47 -17.02
CA SER A 347 8.74 7.76 -17.85
C SER A 347 8.38 7.83 -19.33
N GLN A 348 9.32 7.40 -20.16
CA GLN A 348 9.05 6.91 -21.51
C GLN A 348 9.75 5.55 -21.64
N ILE A 349 9.05 4.55 -22.15
CA ILE A 349 9.59 3.19 -22.32
C ILE A 349 10.92 3.22 -23.10
N GLY A 350 11.91 2.48 -22.61
CA GLY A 350 13.24 2.42 -23.22
C GLY A 350 14.18 3.60 -22.92
N LYS A 351 13.75 4.62 -22.15
CA LYS A 351 14.64 5.65 -21.59
C LYS A 351 15.25 5.21 -20.25
N PRO A 352 16.46 5.67 -19.88
CA PRO A 352 17.01 5.40 -18.55
C PRO A 352 16.04 5.87 -17.45
N ILE A 353 15.88 5.07 -16.38
CA ILE A 353 14.98 5.43 -15.27
C ILE A 353 15.43 6.69 -14.50
N SER A 354 16.69 7.12 -14.66
CA SER A 354 17.22 8.38 -14.12
C SER A 354 16.88 9.59 -14.99
N GLU A 355 16.33 9.39 -16.20
CA GLU A 355 16.02 10.44 -17.17
C GLU A 355 14.53 10.37 -17.57
N PRO A 356 13.62 10.72 -16.64
CA PRO A 356 12.20 10.76 -16.94
C PRO A 356 11.91 11.78 -18.07
N LEU A 357 10.80 11.58 -18.77
CA LEU A 357 10.30 12.54 -19.75
C LEU A 357 10.03 13.89 -19.09
N ILE A 358 9.49 13.87 -17.87
CA ILE A 358 9.36 15.01 -16.99
C ILE A 358 9.31 14.56 -15.52
N ALA A 359 9.97 15.31 -14.65
CA ALA A 359 9.81 15.28 -13.21
C ALA A 359 9.26 16.65 -12.77
N SER A 360 7.96 16.70 -12.49
CA SER A 360 7.24 17.90 -12.10
C SER A 360 7.09 17.95 -10.59
N VAL A 361 7.47 19.07 -9.98
CA VAL A 361 7.21 19.38 -8.57
C VAL A 361 6.31 20.60 -8.54
N LYS A 362 5.17 20.49 -7.86
CA LYS A 362 4.33 21.64 -7.55
C LYS A 362 4.42 21.93 -6.07
N VAL A 363 4.68 23.19 -5.73
CA VAL A 363 4.83 23.62 -4.34
C VAL A 363 3.88 24.77 -4.06
N MET A 364 3.13 24.67 -2.97
CA MET A 364 2.47 25.82 -2.37
C MET A 364 3.47 26.52 -1.44
N PRO A 365 4.00 27.70 -1.81
CA PRO A 365 4.85 28.45 -0.93
C PRO A 365 4.03 29.06 0.21
N ASP A 366 4.63 29.19 1.39
CA ASP A 366 4.12 30.12 2.40
C ASP A 366 4.21 31.58 1.90
N LYS A 367 3.59 32.52 2.62
CA LYS A 367 3.51 33.93 2.18
C LYS A 367 4.83 34.68 2.29
N GLU A 368 5.80 34.15 3.03
CA GLU A 368 7.01 34.89 3.43
C GLU A 368 8.27 34.38 2.70
N SER A 369 8.20 33.22 2.05
CA SER A 369 9.35 32.57 1.43
C SER A 369 9.65 33.03 0.02
N ALA A 370 10.95 33.13 -0.27
CA ALA A 370 11.46 33.48 -1.58
C ALA A 370 11.29 32.30 -2.56
N TRP A 371 10.38 32.44 -3.54
CA TRP A 371 10.10 31.40 -4.54
C TRP A 371 11.37 30.84 -5.22
N ASN A 372 12.34 31.71 -5.55
CA ASN A 372 13.56 31.28 -6.21
C ASN A 372 14.39 30.31 -5.35
N THR A 373 14.35 30.44 -4.03
CA THR A 373 15.03 29.53 -3.09
C THR A 373 14.32 28.18 -3.07
N ILE A 374 13.01 28.18 -2.87
CA ILE A 374 12.17 26.97 -2.90
C ILE A 374 12.37 26.22 -4.22
N GLU A 375 12.30 26.94 -5.35
CA GLU A 375 12.49 26.37 -6.68
C GLU A 375 13.86 25.71 -6.82
N TYR A 376 14.94 26.39 -6.42
CA TYR A 376 16.29 25.85 -6.49
C TYR A 376 16.49 24.60 -5.63
N GLU A 377 16.03 24.63 -4.37
CA GLU A 377 16.19 23.50 -3.45
C GLU A 377 15.37 22.28 -3.90
N CYS A 378 14.14 22.49 -4.38
CA CYS A 378 13.32 21.44 -4.98
C CYS A 378 14.02 20.80 -6.20
N GLN A 379 14.62 21.62 -7.07
CA GLN A 379 15.36 21.12 -8.24
C GLN A 379 16.56 20.27 -7.83
N GLU A 380 17.33 20.70 -6.84
CA GLU A 380 18.50 19.95 -6.36
C GLU A 380 18.13 18.63 -5.66
N ILE A 381 17.06 18.61 -4.85
CA ILE A 381 16.53 17.37 -4.26
C ILE A 381 16.12 16.39 -5.36
N MET A 382 15.28 16.84 -6.31
CA MET A 382 14.81 15.98 -7.41
C MET A 382 15.97 15.44 -8.25
N LYS A 383 16.94 16.29 -8.58
CA LYS A 383 18.13 15.92 -9.34
C LYS A 383 18.94 14.87 -8.60
N ASN A 384 19.24 15.09 -7.32
CA ASN A 384 19.98 14.14 -6.49
C ASN A 384 19.28 12.78 -6.43
N LYS A 385 17.96 12.76 -6.22
CA LYS A 385 17.17 11.52 -6.13
C LYS A 385 17.11 10.76 -7.45
N LEU A 386 16.99 11.46 -8.58
CA LEU A 386 16.99 10.85 -9.91
C LEU A 386 18.38 10.31 -10.30
N GLU A 387 19.46 11.03 -9.97
CA GLU A 387 20.84 10.54 -10.17
C GLU A 387 21.13 9.27 -9.37
N ASN A 388 20.49 9.12 -8.20
CA ASN A 388 20.64 7.98 -7.29
C ASN A 388 19.48 6.98 -7.35
N VAL A 389 18.62 7.03 -8.37
CA VAL A 389 17.39 6.22 -8.45
C VAL A 389 17.62 4.71 -8.34
N THR A 390 18.80 4.21 -8.71
CA THR A 390 19.14 2.78 -8.58
C THR A 390 19.21 2.30 -7.13
N GLN A 391 19.44 3.20 -6.18
CA GLN A 391 19.41 2.91 -4.74
C GLN A 391 18.02 2.44 -4.28
N MET A 392 16.95 2.81 -4.99
CA MET A 392 15.58 2.35 -4.71
C MET A 392 15.47 0.83 -4.67
N THR A 393 16.20 0.12 -5.54
CA THR A 393 16.26 -1.35 -5.55
C THR A 393 16.61 -1.86 -4.16
N ASN A 394 17.64 -1.30 -3.55
CA ASN A 394 18.12 -1.74 -2.25
C ASN A 394 17.09 -1.47 -1.14
N LEU A 395 16.38 -0.33 -1.22
CA LEU A 395 15.32 0.02 -0.28
C LEU A 395 14.17 -0.99 -0.34
N PHE A 396 13.74 -1.38 -1.54
CA PHE A 396 12.69 -2.40 -1.72
C PHE A 396 13.12 -3.76 -1.17
N LEU A 397 14.32 -4.24 -1.53
CA LEU A 397 14.78 -5.58 -1.14
C LEU A 397 14.94 -5.75 0.38
N HIS A 398 15.24 -4.66 1.09
CA HIS A 398 15.43 -4.66 2.54
C HIS A 398 14.23 -4.13 3.33
N ARG A 399 13.03 -4.05 2.72
CA ARG A 399 11.79 -3.56 3.37
C ARG A 399 11.97 -2.17 4.04
N LYS A 400 12.76 -1.27 3.43
CA LYS A 400 12.98 0.10 3.95
C LYS A 400 11.95 1.12 3.46
N VAL A 401 11.09 0.72 2.53
CA VAL A 401 10.01 1.55 1.96
C VAL A 401 8.76 0.68 1.82
N SER A 402 7.58 1.28 1.99
CA SER A 402 6.29 0.65 1.67
C SER A 402 5.92 0.88 0.20
N VAL A 403 4.99 0.07 -0.32
CA VAL A 403 4.42 0.21 -1.67
C VAL A 403 2.89 0.29 -1.68
N TRP A 404 2.26 0.32 -0.50
CA TRP A 404 0.82 0.45 -0.25
C TRP A 404 0.56 0.80 1.22
#